data_AF-A0A7I8D6B2-F1
#
_entry.id   AF-A0A7I8D6B2-F1
#
_cell.length_a   1.000
_cell.length_b   1.000
_cell.length_c   1.000
_cell.angle_alpha   90.00
_cell.angle_beta   90.00
_cell.angle_gamma   90.00
#
_symmetry.space_group_name_H-M   'P 1'
#
loop_
_entity.id
_entity.type
_entity.pdbx_description
1 polymer ?
#
loop_
_entity_poly.entity_id
_entity_poly.type
_entity_poly.pdbx_seq_one_letter_code
_entity_poly.pdbx_strand_id
1 'polypeptide(L)'
;MNYIDEIFARAHIQQIREFLLNGMEEMDVDPRPYKQRLESTQNILMAQLHTDYPDKEDFEKISELVYCYAGTVEEVYMEIGLQVGTLLAVQIGQNIGLLK
;
A
#
# COMPACT_ATOMS: atom_id res chain seq x y z
N MET A 1 12.63 -27.45 6.18
CA MET A 1 11.93 -26.82 5.04
C MET A 1 12.97 -26.63 3.94
N ASN A 2 12.64 -26.90 2.68
CA ASN A 2 13.56 -26.65 1.56
C ASN A 2 13.58 -25.14 1.24
N TYR A 3 14.67 -24.59 0.72
CA TYR A 3 14.77 -23.19 0.32
C TYR A 3 13.64 -22.76 -0.64
N ILE A 4 13.11 -23.70 -1.43
CA ILE A 4 11.94 -23.46 -2.30
C ILE A 4 10.68 -23.13 -1.47
N ASP A 5 10.44 -23.85 -0.38
CA ASP A 5 9.30 -23.59 0.51
C ASP A 5 9.48 -22.25 1.23
N GLU A 6 10.72 -21.88 1.56
CA GLU A 6 11.03 -20.58 2.16
C GLU A 6 10.74 -19.41 1.23
N ILE A 7 10.88 -19.59 -0.09
CA ILE A 7 10.53 -18.55 -1.07
C ILE A 7 9.04 -18.19 -0.97
N PHE A 8 8.16 -19.21 -0.92
CA PHE A 8 6.73 -18.97 -0.81
C PHE A 8 6.31 -18.51 0.59
N ALA A 9 7.02 -18.93 1.64
CA ALA A 9 6.81 -18.41 3.00
C ALA A 9 7.14 -16.91 3.13
N ARG A 10 8.07 -16.40 2.31
CA ARG A 10 8.43 -14.98 2.21
C ARG A 10 7.55 -14.19 1.22
N ALA A 11 6.64 -14.85 0.50
CA ALA A 11 5.76 -14.23 -0.49
C ALA A 11 4.52 -13.56 0.13
N HIS A 12 4.65 -12.98 1.33
CA HIS A 12 3.53 -12.25 1.93
C HIS A 12 3.30 -10.94 1.16
N ILE A 13 2.05 -10.62 0.84
CA ILE A 13 1.74 -9.46 -0.01
C ILE A 13 2.29 -8.13 0.53
N GLN A 14 2.33 -7.96 1.86
CA GLN A 14 2.91 -6.77 2.48
C GLN A 14 4.43 -6.69 2.27
N GLN A 15 5.14 -7.82 2.31
CA GLN A 15 6.59 -7.88 2.10
C GLN A 15 6.93 -7.69 0.62
N ILE A 16 6.13 -8.24 -0.29
CA ILE A 16 6.24 -8.00 -1.73
C ILE A 16 6.05 -6.51 -2.02
N ARG A 17 4.97 -5.91 -1.49
CA ARG A 17 4.71 -4.47 -1.61
C ARG A 17 5.88 -3.65 -1.07
N GLU A 18 6.39 -4.00 0.11
CA GLU A 18 7.50 -3.27 0.72
C GLU A 18 8.77 -3.33 -0.12
N PHE A 19 9.11 -4.50 -0.65
CA PHE A 19 10.25 -4.64 -1.55
C PHE A 19 10.09 -3.75 -2.79
N LEU A 20 8.89 -3.73 -3.39
CA LEU A 20 8.63 -2.96 -4.60
C LEU A 20 8.64 -1.44 -4.37
N LEU A 21 8.18 -0.98 -3.20
CA LEU A 21 8.11 0.46 -2.89
C LEU A 21 9.41 0.99 -2.28
N ASN A 22 10.02 0.23 -1.37
CA ASN A 22 11.07 0.70 -0.47
C ASN A 22 12.35 -0.16 -0.50
N GLY A 23 12.46 -1.18 -1.36
CA GLY A 23 13.72 -1.92 -1.57
C GLY A 23 14.18 -2.85 -0.43
N MET A 24 13.27 -3.24 0.47
CA MET A 24 13.46 -4.12 1.65
C MET A 24 13.86 -3.45 2.98
N GLU A 25 13.52 -2.19 3.22
CA GLU A 25 13.83 -1.56 4.52
C GLU A 25 13.09 -2.18 5.72
N GLU A 26 11.87 -2.71 5.54
CA GLU A 26 11.05 -3.23 6.65
C GLU A 26 10.38 -4.59 6.32
N MET A 27 10.74 -5.67 7.01
CA MET A 27 10.19 -7.01 6.71
C MET A 27 9.03 -7.46 7.59
N ASP A 28 8.63 -6.63 8.56
CA ASP A 28 7.60 -6.98 9.53
C ASP A 28 6.20 -6.84 8.92
N VAL A 29 5.45 -7.93 8.97
CA VAL A 29 4.06 -7.95 8.52
C VAL A 29 3.20 -7.31 9.59
N ASP A 30 2.52 -6.22 9.24
CA ASP A 30 1.51 -5.62 10.10
C ASP A 30 0.26 -6.51 10.13
N PRO A 31 -0.06 -7.17 11.26
CA PRO A 31 -1.16 -8.13 11.33
C PRO A 31 -2.53 -7.43 11.40
N ARG A 32 -2.58 -6.10 11.55
CA ARG A 32 -3.84 -5.36 11.68
C ARG A 32 -4.66 -5.44 10.38
N PRO A 33 -6.00 -5.49 10.46
CA PRO A 33 -6.85 -5.37 9.28
C PRO A 33 -6.61 -4.08 8.49
N TYR A 34 -6.82 -4.10 7.18
CA TYR A 34 -6.57 -2.94 6.30
C TYR A 34 -7.22 -1.64 6.81
N LYS A 35 -8.49 -1.71 7.21
CA LYS A 35 -9.22 -0.56 7.75
C LYS A 35 -8.52 0.03 8.98
N GLN A 36 -8.10 -0.81 9.92
CA GLN A 36 -7.43 -0.34 11.13
C GLN A 36 -6.08 0.32 10.82
N ARG A 37 -5.35 -0.17 9.82
CA ARG A 37 -4.06 0.41 9.40
C ARG A 37 -4.26 1.81 8.82
N LEU A 38 -5.23 1.96 7.94
CA LEU A 38 -5.61 3.25 7.34
C LEU A 38 -6.08 4.24 8.41
N GLU A 39 -7.07 3.84 9.22
CA GLU A 39 -7.63 4.70 10.27
C GLU A 39 -6.59 5.10 11.31
N SER A 40 -5.66 4.20 11.67
CA SER A 40 -4.61 4.53 12.64
C SER A 40 -3.71 5.67 12.16
N THR A 41 -3.34 5.68 10.88
CA THR A 41 -2.48 6.70 10.29
C THR A 41 -3.25 8.00 10.10
N GLN A 42 -4.49 7.91 9.59
CA GLN A 42 -5.36 9.06 9.41
C GLN A 42 -5.66 9.76 10.74
N ASN A 43 -5.94 9.02 11.81
CA ASN A 43 -6.24 9.61 13.12
C ASN A 43 -5.05 10.38 13.70
N ILE A 44 -3.83 9.87 13.55
CA ILE A 44 -2.61 10.56 13.98
C ILE A 44 -2.44 11.88 13.21
N LEU A 45 -2.56 11.81 11.88
CA LEU A 45 -2.49 12.99 11.01
C LEU A 45 -3.54 14.04 11.39
N MET A 46 -4.81 13.63 11.51
CA MET A 46 -5.91 14.54 11.81
C MET A 46 -5.78 15.17 13.20
N ALA A 47 -5.34 14.40 14.20
CA ALA A 47 -5.08 14.94 15.55
C ALA A 47 -3.98 16.01 15.54
N GLN A 48 -2.90 15.79 14.78
CA GLN A 48 -1.82 16.76 14.63
C GLN A 48 -2.31 18.01 13.90
N LEU A 49 -3.01 17.85 12.77
CA LEU A 49 -3.57 18.97 12.01
C LEU A 49 -4.55 19.80 12.85
N HIS A 50 -5.38 19.16 13.69
CA HIS A 50 -6.29 19.89 14.58
C HIS A 50 -5.57 20.73 15.63
N THR A 51 -4.38 20.28 16.06
CA THR A 51 -3.56 21.00 17.03
C THR A 51 -2.86 22.18 16.38
N ASP A 52 -2.35 21.99 15.16
CA ASP A 52 -1.57 23.00 14.44
C ASP A 52 -2.44 24.08 13.77
N TYR A 53 -3.67 23.72 13.40
CA TYR A 53 -4.65 24.58 12.74
C TYR A 53 -5.96 24.61 13.55
N PRO A 54 -6.03 25.42 14.63
CA PRO A 54 -7.24 25.54 15.44
C PRO A 54 -8.34 26.36 14.75
N ASP A 55 -7.98 27.20 13.77
CA ASP A 55 -8.94 27.86 12.90
C ASP A 55 -9.56 26.87 11.92
N LYS A 56 -10.89 26.92 11.80
CA LYS A 56 -11.65 25.94 11.02
C LYS A 56 -11.36 26.07 9.51
N GLU A 57 -11.22 27.29 9.00
CA GLU A 57 -11.01 27.52 7.56
C GLU A 57 -9.60 27.05 7.15
N ASP A 58 -8.59 27.37 7.96
CA ASP A 58 -7.22 26.91 7.73
C ASP A 58 -7.11 25.37 7.83
N PHE A 59 -7.80 24.76 8.81
CA PHE A 59 -7.87 23.30 8.96
C PHE A 59 -8.52 22.61 7.75
N GLU A 60 -9.67 23.11 7.30
CA GLU A 60 -10.38 22.56 6.14
C GLU A 60 -9.50 22.66 4.89
N LYS A 61 -8.86 23.81 4.68
CA LYS A 61 -7.98 24.03 3.54
C LYS A 61 -6.78 23.09 3.51
N ILE A 62 -6.08 22.91 4.63
CA ILE A 62 -4.89 22.04 4.67
C ILE A 62 -5.29 20.56 4.57
N SER A 63 -6.38 20.16 5.23
CA SER A 63 -6.85 18.77 5.16
C SER A 63 -7.31 18.42 3.74
N GLU A 64 -8.00 19.31 3.03
CA GLU A 64 -8.37 19.14 1.62
C GLU A 64 -7.13 18.91 0.75
N LEU A 65 -6.07 19.72 0.90
CA LEU A 65 -4.83 19.55 0.14
C LEU A 65 -4.18 18.17 0.39
N VAL A 66 -4.15 17.73 1.65
CA VAL A 66 -3.59 16.42 2.00
C VAL A 66 -4.43 15.29 1.43
N TYR A 67 -5.76 15.36 1.52
CA TYR A 67 -6.64 14.36 0.93
C TYR A 67 -6.55 14.32 -0.59
N CYS A 68 -6.44 15.48 -1.26
CA CYS A 68 -6.25 15.55 -2.70
C CYS A 68 -4.94 14.86 -3.11
N TYR A 69 -3.84 15.17 -2.43
CA TYR A 69 -2.55 14.54 -2.69
C TYR A 69 -2.59 13.02 -2.45
N ALA A 70 -3.11 12.59 -1.29
CA ALA A 70 -3.23 11.17 -0.96
C ALA A 70 -4.10 10.42 -1.97
N GLY A 71 -5.24 11.01 -2.38
CA GLY A 71 -6.11 10.44 -3.40
C GLY A 71 -5.40 10.27 -4.75
N THR A 72 -4.66 11.28 -5.22
CA THR A 72 -3.89 11.16 -6.47
C THR A 72 -2.82 10.06 -6.36
N VAL A 73 -2.15 9.93 -5.21
CA VAL A 73 -1.18 8.84 -4.98
C VAL A 73 -1.88 7.48 -5.04
N GLU A 74 -3.02 7.32 -4.36
CA GLU A 74 -3.81 6.08 -4.36
C GLU A 74 -4.28 5.69 -5.77
N GLU A 75 -4.76 6.64 -6.55
CA GLU A 75 -5.19 6.43 -7.95
C GLU A 75 -4.05 5.88 -8.82
N VAL A 76 -2.89 6.55 -8.80
CA VAL A 76 -1.73 6.17 -9.62
C VAL A 76 -1.20 4.79 -9.25
N TYR A 77 -1.01 4.52 -7.95
CA TYR A 77 -0.50 3.22 -7.52
C TYR A 77 -1.51 2.08 -7.71
N MET A 78 -2.81 2.35 -7.62
CA MET A 78 -3.85 1.37 -7.96
C MET A 78 -3.79 1.01 -9.44
N GLU A 79 -3.69 2.00 -10.34
CA GLU A 79 -3.57 1.75 -11.78
C GLU A 79 -2.34 0.90 -12.11
N ILE A 80 -1.17 1.29 -11.60
CA ILE A 80 0.08 0.54 -11.79
C ILE A 80 -0.05 -0.89 -11.25
N GLY A 81 -0.58 -1.05 -10.04
CA GLY A 81 -0.76 -2.35 -9.40
C GLY A 81 -1.66 -3.29 -10.20
N LEU A 82 -2.78 -2.78 -10.73
CA LEU A 82 -3.70 -3.57 -11.56
C LEU A 82 -3.07 -3.98 -12.89
N GLN A 83 -2.35 -3.07 -13.55
CA GLN A 83 -1.69 -3.35 -14.82
C GLN A 83 -0.57 -4.40 -14.64
N VAL A 84 0.35 -4.17 -13.69
CA VAL A 84 1.46 -5.09 -13.43
C VAL A 84 0.96 -6.44 -12.89
N GLY A 85 -0.01 -6.43 -11.98
CA GLY A 85 -0.62 -7.66 -11.46
C GLY A 85 -1.24 -8.52 -12.56
N THR A 86 -1.93 -7.89 -13.51
CA THR A 86 -2.50 -8.58 -14.69
C THR A 86 -1.41 -9.20 -15.56
N LEU A 87 -0.35 -8.43 -15.87
CA LEU A 87 0.78 -8.92 -16.68
C LEU A 87 1.45 -10.14 -16.02
N LEU A 88 1.70 -10.09 -14.71
CA LEU A 88 2.27 -11.20 -13.95
C LEU A 88 1.35 -12.43 -13.95
N ALA A 89 0.04 -12.24 -13.77
CA ALA A 89 -0.92 -13.34 -13.81
C ALA A 89 -0.93 -14.03 -15.19
N VAL A 90 -0.89 -13.26 -16.28
CA VAL A 90 -0.79 -13.79 -17.65
C VAL A 90 0.52 -14.58 -17.82
N GLN A 91 1.65 -14.02 -17.40
CA GLN A 91 2.95 -14.67 -17.51
C GLN A 91 2.99 -15.98 -16.71
N ILE A 92 2.46 -16.01 -15.49
CA ILE A 92 2.35 -17.23 -14.69
C ILE A 92 1.46 -18.26 -15.41
N GLY A 93 0.31 -17.83 -15.93
CA GLY A 93 -0.60 -18.68 -16.69
C GLY A 93 0.07 -19.32 -17.91
N GLN A 94 0.89 -18.57 -18.64
CA GLN A 94 1.69 -19.10 -19.75
C GLN A 94 2.75 -20.10 -19.28
N ASN A 95 3.48 -19.76 -18.21
CA ASN A 95 4.53 -20.62 -17.65
C ASN A 95 4.01 -21.98 -17.18
N ILE A 96 2.77 -22.05 -16.68
CA ILE A 96 2.13 -23.29 -16.21
C ILE A 96 1.20 -23.93 -17.25
N GLY A 97 1.18 -23.41 -18.49
CA GLY A 97 0.40 -23.97 -19.60
C GLY A 97 -1.11 -23.74 -19.52
N LEU A 98 -1.57 -22.85 -18.63
CA LEU A 98 -2.96 -22.43 -18.50
C LEU A 98 -3.39 -21.44 -19.59
N LEU A 99 -2.43 -20.66 -20.09
CA LEU A 99 -2.60 -19.72 -21.20
C LEU A 99 -1.59 -20.08 -22.31
N LYS A 100 -1.97 -19.85 -23.56
CA LYS A 100 -1.08 -20.07 -24.72
C LYS A 100 -0.25 -18.83 -25.03
#